data_AF-A0A2T4UJ64-F1
#
_entry.id   AF-A0A2T4UJ64-F1
#
_cell.length_a   1.000
_cell.length_b   1.000
_cell.length_c   1.000
_cell.angle_alpha   90.00
_cell.angle_beta   90.00
_cell.angle_gamma   90.00
#
_symmetry.space_group_name_H-M   'P 1'
#
loop_
_entity.id
_entity.type
_entity.pdbx_description
1 polymer ?
#
loop_
_entity_poly.entity_id
_entity_poly.type
_entity_poly.pdbx_seq_one_letter_code
_entity_poly.pdbx_strand_id
1 'polypeptide(L)'
;MAKQRNSGKAAPRRRDKKGGSGSGRRKPCLHCKDKVDQVDYRDITTLRKFVSERGKIRSRRITGACRRHQNQVARAVKRARELALLPYVNESATDPRDRGSRDRDR
;
A
#
# COMPACT_ATOMS: atom_id res chain seq x y z
N MET A 1 -24.34 -54.43 23.91
CA MET A 1 -23.99 -53.14 24.53
C MET A 1 -22.47 -53.07 24.72
N ALA A 2 -21.75 -52.25 23.94
CA ALA A 2 -20.34 -51.92 24.21
C ALA A 2 -19.92 -50.61 23.51
N LYS A 3 -19.95 -49.53 24.31
CA LYS A 3 -19.12 -48.31 24.32
C LYS A 3 -18.66 -47.66 23.00
N GLN A 4 -19.25 -46.49 22.74
CA GLN A 4 -18.81 -45.47 21.79
C GLN A 4 -17.33 -45.09 22.01
N ARG A 5 -16.57 -44.97 20.92
CA ARG A 5 -15.25 -44.30 20.91
C ARG A 5 -15.34 -43.05 20.04
N ASN A 6 -15.58 -41.94 20.72
CA ASN A 6 -15.55 -40.58 20.20
C ASN A 6 -14.12 -40.22 19.77
N SER A 7 -13.84 -40.20 18.47
CA SER A 7 -12.57 -39.72 17.92
C SER A 7 -12.53 -38.20 18.02
N GLY A 8 -11.82 -37.74 19.05
CA GLY A 8 -11.65 -36.34 19.42
C GLY A 8 -11.25 -35.45 18.24
N LYS A 9 -11.95 -34.33 18.13
CA LYS A 9 -11.74 -33.26 17.15
C LYS A 9 -10.29 -32.75 17.21
N ALA A 10 -9.60 -32.80 16.08
CA ALA A 10 -8.30 -32.16 15.90
C ALA A 10 -8.46 -30.63 16.08
N ALA A 11 -7.84 -30.09 17.13
CA ALA A 11 -7.81 -28.65 17.39
C ALA A 11 -7.06 -27.92 16.27
N PRO A 12 -7.56 -26.78 15.75
CA PRO A 12 -6.82 -26.02 14.75
C PRO A 12 -5.57 -25.42 15.40
N ARG A 13 -4.40 -25.69 14.81
CA ARG A 13 -3.12 -25.08 15.20
C ARG A 13 -3.28 -23.56 15.21
N ARG A 14 -3.30 -22.96 16.40
CA ARG A 14 -3.31 -21.50 16.55
C ARG A 14 -2.03 -20.98 15.91
N ARG A 15 -2.16 -20.37 14.74
CA ARG A 15 -1.05 -19.66 14.10
C ARG A 15 -0.68 -18.52 15.04
N ASP A 16 0.41 -18.68 15.78
CA ASP A 16 1.05 -17.62 16.55
C ASP A 16 1.28 -16.46 15.60
N LYS A 17 0.38 -15.47 15.69
CA LYS A 17 0.49 -14.23 14.96
C LYS A 17 1.54 -13.42 15.69
N LYS A 18 2.80 -13.86 15.58
CA LYS A 18 4.00 -13.14 16.00
C LYS A 18 3.89 -11.77 15.34
N GLY A 19 3.49 -10.78 16.13
CA GLY A 19 3.29 -9.42 15.68
C GLY A 19 4.54 -8.98 14.95
N GLY A 20 4.42 -8.76 13.64
CA GLY A 20 5.54 -8.33 12.82
C GLY A 20 6.20 -7.11 13.46
N SER A 21 7.51 -7.19 13.66
CA SER A 21 8.36 -6.09 14.07
C SER A 21 8.18 -4.93 13.09
N GLY A 22 7.43 -3.93 13.51
CA GLY A 22 7.10 -2.84 12.61
C GLY A 22 6.23 -1.76 13.21
N SER A 23 6.20 -1.63 14.54
CA SER A 23 5.70 -0.42 15.19
C SER A 23 6.81 0.65 15.20
N GLY A 24 7.37 0.94 14.03
CA GLY A 24 8.00 2.24 13.84
C GLY A 24 6.92 3.28 14.05
N ARG A 25 7.16 4.26 14.94
CA ARG A 25 6.20 5.33 15.27
C ARG A 25 5.50 5.79 14.00
N ARG A 26 4.18 5.64 13.95
CA ARG A 26 3.39 6.03 12.79
C ARG A 26 3.56 7.53 12.61
N LYS A 27 4.12 7.95 11.48
CA LYS A 27 4.13 9.37 11.11
C LYS A 27 2.68 9.86 11.10
N PRO A 28 2.39 11.01 11.73
CA PRO A 28 1.03 11.53 11.76
C PRO A 28 0.60 11.92 10.33
N CYS A 29 -0.65 11.61 9.99
CA CYS A 29 -1.20 11.90 8.67
C CYS A 29 -1.30 13.40 8.45
N LEU A 30 -0.71 13.90 7.35
CA LEU A 30 -0.75 15.30 6.94
C LEU A 30 -2.20 15.79 6.77
N HIS A 31 -3.01 15.07 5.99
CA HIS A 31 -4.42 15.42 5.76
C HIS A 31 -5.28 15.41 7.03
N CYS A 32 -4.94 14.58 8.03
CA CYS A 32 -5.64 14.63 9.33
C CYS A 32 -5.28 15.88 10.14
N LYS A 33 -4.04 16.37 10.02
CA LYS A 33 -3.61 17.62 10.69
C LYS A 33 -4.26 18.83 10.04
N ASP A 34 -4.29 18.84 8.71
CA ASP A 34 -4.84 19.92 7.91
C ASP A 34 -6.38 19.90 7.87
N LYS A 35 -7.02 18.93 8.56
CA LYS A 35 -8.49 18.71 8.58
C LYS A 35 -9.11 18.66 7.19
N VAL A 36 -8.39 18.07 6.23
CA VAL A 36 -8.88 17.88 4.87
C VAL A 36 -9.76 16.63 4.86
N ASP A 37 -11.06 16.82 4.70
CA ASP A 37 -12.04 15.73 4.67
C ASP A 37 -11.99 14.92 3.36
N GLN A 38 -11.70 15.60 2.25
CA GLN A 38 -11.67 15.01 0.92
C GLN A 38 -10.47 15.50 0.11
N VAL A 39 -9.74 14.54 -0.47
CA VAL A 39 -8.62 14.83 -1.39
C VAL A 39 -9.14 14.85 -2.82
N ASP A 40 -9.07 16.01 -3.46
CA ASP A 40 -9.49 16.20 -4.84
C ASP A 40 -8.38 15.87 -5.86
N TYR A 41 -8.81 15.56 -7.08
CA TYR A 41 -7.91 15.23 -8.19
C TYR A 41 -7.30 16.47 -8.87
N ARG A 42 -7.87 17.65 -8.59
CA ARG A 42 -7.46 18.94 -9.18
C ARG A 42 -6.22 19.51 -8.51
N ASP A 43 -5.95 19.14 -7.26
CA ASP A 43 -4.81 19.62 -6.49
C ASP A 43 -3.53 18.86 -6.85
N ILE A 44 -2.96 19.18 -8.01
CA ILE A 44 -1.77 18.50 -8.53
C ILE A 44 -0.59 18.65 -7.55
N THR A 45 -0.48 19.78 -6.86
CA THR A 45 0.59 20.08 -5.90
C THR A 45 0.59 19.13 -4.71
N THR A 46 -0.58 18.75 -4.21
CA THR A 46 -0.71 17.80 -3.10
C THR A 46 -0.49 16.38 -3.61
N LEU A 47 -1.09 16.01 -4.74
CA LEU A 47 -0.99 14.67 -5.32
C LEU A 47 0.43 14.32 -5.77
N ARG A 48 1.21 15.28 -6.29
CA ARG A 48 2.62 15.07 -6.65
C ARG A 48 3.46 14.58 -5.46
N LYS A 49 3.15 14.99 -4.23
CA LYS A 49 3.85 14.50 -3.01
C LYS A 49 3.55 13.02 -2.73
N PHE A 50 2.42 12.50 -3.20
CA PHE A 50 2.01 11.11 -3.04
C PHE A 50 2.42 10.21 -4.22
N VAL A 51 3.01 10.79 -5.27
CA VAL A 51 3.48 10.08 -6.45
C VAL A 51 5.02 10.09 -6.44
N SER A 52 5.63 9.00 -6.90
CA SER A 52 7.07 8.93 -7.08
C SER A 52 7.47 9.63 -8.37
N GLU A 53 8.75 9.96 -8.50
CA GLU A 53 9.32 10.43 -9.76
C GLU A 53 9.22 9.42 -10.90
N ARG A 54 8.85 8.16 -10.63
CA ARG A 54 8.57 7.13 -11.64
C ARG A 54 7.09 7.05 -12.03
N GLY A 55 6.26 7.95 -11.50
CA GLY A 55 4.82 7.94 -11.69
C GLY A 55 4.08 6.92 -10.83
N LYS A 56 4.74 6.18 -9.91
CA LYS A 56 4.10 5.16 -9.04
C LYS A 56 3.52 5.81 -7.76
N ILE A 57 2.38 5.33 -7.27
CA ILE A 57 1.79 5.83 -6.01
C ILE A 57 2.67 5.38 -4.83
N ARG A 58 3.10 6.34 -3.98
CA ARG A 58 3.87 6.07 -2.77
C ARG A 58 3.03 5.34 -1.73
N SER A 59 3.64 4.42 -1.00
CA SER A 59 2.97 3.68 0.06
C SER A 59 2.72 4.57 1.29
N ARG A 60 1.68 4.24 2.06
CA ARG A 60 1.33 4.92 3.33
C ARG A 60 2.49 5.02 4.33
N ARG A 61 3.47 4.10 4.26
CA ARG A 61 4.60 4.06 5.19
C ARG A 61 5.55 5.23 4.95
N ILE A 62 5.71 5.63 3.69
CA ILE A 62 6.59 6.72 3.29
C ILE A 62 5.91 8.05 3.61
N THR A 63 4.65 8.18 3.20
CA THR A 63 3.88 9.44 3.30
C THR A 63 3.24 9.68 4.67
N GLY A 64 3.07 8.64 5.49
CA GLY A 64 2.40 8.75 6.79
C GLY A 64 0.88 8.91 6.73
N ALA A 65 0.27 8.75 5.55
CA ALA A 65 -1.17 8.91 5.39
C ALA A 65 -1.98 7.84 6.14
N CYS A 66 -3.14 8.23 6.69
CA CYS A 66 -4.06 7.28 7.30
C CYS A 66 -4.70 6.39 6.22
N ARG A 67 -5.28 5.24 6.60
CA ARG A 67 -5.87 4.29 5.63
C ARG A 67 -7.02 4.91 4.82
N ARG A 68 -7.83 5.77 5.44
CA ARG A 68 -8.95 6.47 4.78
C ARG A 68 -8.44 7.43 3.71
N HIS A 69 -7.52 8.32 4.09
CA HIS A 69 -6.91 9.28 3.16
C HIS A 69 -6.08 8.59 2.08
N GLN A 70 -5.36 7.51 2.36
CA GLN A 70 -4.62 6.78 1.32
C GLN A 70 -5.56 6.23 0.24
N ASN A 71 -6.75 5.74 0.61
CA ASN A 71 -7.75 5.27 -0.36
C ASN A 71 -8.32 6.43 -1.19
N GLN A 72 -8.60 7.58 -0.55
CA GLN A 72 -9.06 8.78 -1.25
C GLN A 72 -8.00 9.30 -2.23
N VAL A 73 -6.74 9.42 -1.79
CA VAL A 73 -5.59 9.80 -2.62
C VAL A 73 -5.45 8.83 -3.80
N ALA A 74 -5.54 7.51 -3.57
CA ALA A 74 -5.44 6.54 -4.66
C ALA A 74 -6.55 6.72 -5.71
N ARG A 75 -7.77 7.05 -5.30
CA ARG A 75 -8.88 7.37 -6.21
C ARG A 75 -8.66 8.70 -6.93
N ALA A 76 -8.18 9.72 -6.22
CA ALA A 76 -7.86 11.03 -6.79
C ALA A 76 -6.74 10.93 -7.83
N VAL A 77 -5.65 10.21 -7.54
CA VAL A 77 -4.54 9.98 -8.47
C VAL A 77 -5.02 9.22 -9.72
N LYS A 78 -5.87 8.20 -9.58
CA LYS A 78 -6.41 7.47 -10.74
C LYS A 78 -7.22 8.39 -11.65
N ARG A 79 -8.14 9.18 -11.09
CA ARG A 79 -8.92 10.18 -11.83
C ARG A 79 -8.02 11.24 -12.48
N ALA A 80 -7.03 11.74 -11.76
CA ALA A 80 -6.07 12.72 -12.29
C ALA A 80 -5.27 12.17 -13.48
N ARG A 81 -4.97 10.87 -13.50
CA ARG A 81 -4.28 10.22 -14.62
C ARG A 81 -5.19 10.02 -15.84
N GLU A 82 -6.46 9.68 -15.63
CA GLU A 82 -7.47 9.61 -16.70
C GLU A 82 -7.64 10.97 -17.40
N LEU A 83 -7.50 12.07 -16.64
CA LEU A 83 -7.55 13.44 -17.13
C LEU A 83 -6.19 13.98 -17.63
N ALA A 84 -5.16 13.13 -17.75
CA ALA A 84 -3.80 13.50 -18.16
C ALA A 84 -3.10 14.58 -17.28
N LEU A 85 -3.58 14.84 -16.06
CA LEU A 85 -2.94 15.77 -15.11
C LEU A 85 -1.67 15.18 -14.47
N LEU A 86 -1.58 13.84 -14.43
CA LEU A 86 -0.44 13.11 -13.89
C LEU A 86 -0.02 11.97 -14.83
N PRO A 87 1.30 11.75 -15.03
CA PRO A 87 1.80 10.67 -15.88
C PRO A 87 1.62 9.28 -15.24
N TYR A 88 1.45 8.26 -16.08
CA TYR A 88 1.43 6.85 -15.67
C TYR A 88 2.84 6.28 -15.50
N VAL A 89 3.74 6.65 -16.41
CA VAL A 89 5.12 6.18 -16.47
C VAL A 89 6.00 7.39 -16.77
N ASN A 90 7.09 7.50 -16.02
CA ASN A 90 8.08 8.54 -16.22
C ASN A 90 9.34 7.80 -16.66
N GLU A 91 9.77 8.02 -17.91
CA GLU A 91 10.85 7.27 -18.56
C GLU A 91 12.24 7.53 -17.96
N SER A 92 12.37 8.55 -17.11
CA SER A 92 13.61 8.94 -16.45
C SER A 92 14.23 7.87 -15.54
N ALA A 93 13.57 6.72 -15.35
CA ALA A 93 14.10 5.61 -14.59
C ALA A 93 13.76 4.27 -15.27
N THR A 94 14.35 3.97 -16.42
CA THR A 94 14.62 2.57 -16.80
C THR A 94 15.69 2.03 -15.85
N ASP A 95 15.25 1.53 -14.69
CA ASP A 95 16.15 0.82 -13.76
C ASP A 95 16.51 -0.52 -14.40
N PRO A 96 17.80 -0.79 -14.71
CA PRO A 96 18.21 -2.03 -15.36
C PRO A 96 17.88 -3.29 -14.54
N ARG A 97 17.56 -3.15 -13.25
CA ARG A 97 17.31 -4.25 -12.31
C ARG A 97 15.93 -4.91 -12.42
N ASP A 98 15.05 -4.42 -13.31
CA ASP A 98 13.80 -5.11 -13.69
C ASP A 98 14.02 -6.13 -14.83
N ARG A 99 15.23 -6.19 -15.43
CA ARG A 99 15.59 -7.33 -16.29
C ARG A 99 15.78 -8.54 -15.38
N GLY A 100 14.73 -9.37 -15.34
CA GLY A 100 14.57 -10.48 -14.42
C GLY A 100 15.81 -11.36 -14.27
N SER A 101 16.05 -11.73 -13.01
CA SER A 101 16.89 -12.82 -12.53
C SER A 101 16.45 -14.17 -13.12
N ARG A 102 16.57 -14.36 -14.44
CA ARG A 102 16.29 -15.63 -15.14
C ARG A 102 17.46 -16.64 -15.09
N ASP A 103 18.61 -16.28 -14.52
CA ASP A 103 19.82 -17.10 -14.52
C ASP A 103 20.33 -17.44 -13.10
N ARG A 104 19.50 -18.06 -12.25
CA ARG A 104 19.95 -18.55 -10.93
C ARG A 104 19.69 -20.02 -10.63
N ASP A 105 19.18 -20.78 -11.60
CA ASP A 105 18.88 -22.21 -11.48
C ASP A 105 19.79 -23.06 -12.40
N ARG A 106 21.12 -22.91 -12.29
CA ARG A 106 22.08 -23.85 -12.88
C ARG A 106 23.19 -24.22 -11.90
#